data_AF-A0A8R1INV4-F1
#
_entry.id   AF-A0A8R1INV4-F1
#
_cell.length_a   1.000
_cell.length_b   1.000
_cell.length_c   1.000
_cell.angle_alpha   90.00
_cell.angle_beta   90.00
_cell.angle_gamma   90.00
#
_symmetry.space_group_name_H-M   'P 1'
#
loop_
_entity.id
_entity.type
_entity.pdbx_description
1 polymer ?
#
loop_
_entity_poly.entity_id
_entity_poly.type
_entity_poly.pdbx_seq_one_letter_code
_entity_poly.pdbx_strand_id
1 'polypeptide(L)'
;MIGAALENPVEVVSQLSPTPRFFGSCKWFNVSKGYGFVIDDITKEDLFVHQSNLNMQGFRSLDEGERVSYYIQERSNGKGREAYAVSGEFEGQGLKGSRIHPLGRKKAVSLRCFRCGKFATHKAKSCPNVKTDAKVCYTCGSEEHVSSICPERRRKHRPEQVAAEEAEAEAARAAAEERGKDEEEDSD
;
A
#
# COMPACT_ATOMS: atom_id res chain seq x y z
N MET A 1 -14.86 21.98 -60.87
CA MET A 1 -14.64 20.71 -60.14
C MET A 1 -13.42 20.88 -59.27
N ILE A 2 -13.55 20.50 -58.01
CA ILE A 2 -12.58 20.68 -56.92
C ILE A 2 -11.57 19.53 -57.01
N GLY A 3 -10.27 19.81 -56.88
CA GLY A 3 -9.21 18.79 -56.79
C GLY A 3 -7.94 19.47 -56.28
N ALA A 4 -7.90 19.80 -54.99
CA ALA A 4 -7.37 18.94 -53.92
C ALA A 4 -5.84 18.82 -54.02
N ALA A 5 -5.17 19.71 -53.28
CA ALA A 5 -3.79 19.54 -52.87
C ALA A 5 -3.66 18.22 -52.10
N LEU A 6 -2.72 17.38 -52.49
CA LEU A 6 -2.32 16.20 -51.71
C LEU A 6 -0.83 16.35 -51.38
N GLU A 7 -0.64 17.10 -50.31
CA GLU A 7 0.17 16.81 -49.12
C GLU A 7 1.37 15.85 -49.29
N ASN A 8 2.55 16.43 -49.04
CA ASN A 8 3.83 15.76 -48.88
C ASN A 8 3.78 14.69 -47.77
N PRO A 9 4.12 13.42 -48.05
CA PRO A 9 4.50 12.51 -46.98
C PRO A 9 5.95 12.82 -46.58
N VAL A 10 6.13 13.64 -45.55
CA VAL A 10 7.39 13.67 -44.81
C VAL A 10 7.45 12.37 -44.01
N GLU A 11 8.23 11.40 -44.51
CA GLU A 11 8.58 10.21 -43.74
C GLU A 11 9.41 10.64 -42.53
N VAL A 12 8.75 10.74 -41.37
CA VAL A 12 9.41 10.97 -40.08
C VAL A 12 10.04 9.65 -39.66
N VAL A 13 11.24 9.37 -40.19
CA VAL A 13 12.11 8.32 -39.66
C VAL A 13 12.45 8.72 -38.22
N SER A 14 11.87 7.99 -37.27
CA SER A 14 12.01 8.19 -35.83
C SER A 14 13.46 7.96 -35.41
N GLN A 15 14.26 9.03 -35.42
CA GLN A 15 15.61 9.07 -34.87
C GLN A 15 15.54 9.03 -33.34
N LEU A 16 15.30 7.85 -32.77
CA LEU A 16 15.63 7.58 -31.38
C LEU A 16 16.94 6.78 -31.39
N SER A 17 18.05 7.50 -31.42
CA SER A 17 19.34 6.90 -31.07
C SER A 17 19.20 6.26 -29.68
N PRO A 18 19.56 4.98 -29.49
CA PRO A 18 19.56 4.39 -28.16
C PRO A 18 20.63 5.11 -27.35
N THR A 19 20.22 6.05 -26.51
CA THR A 19 21.09 6.68 -25.53
C THR A 19 21.74 5.55 -24.71
N PRO A 20 23.05 5.60 -24.39
CA PRO A 20 23.66 4.55 -23.58
C PRO A 20 22.93 4.44 -22.23
N ARG A 21 22.65 3.19 -21.83
CA ARG A 21 22.02 2.90 -20.55
C ARG A 21 23.11 2.86 -19.48
N PHE A 22 22.92 3.62 -18.42
CA PHE A 22 23.83 3.72 -17.29
C PHE A 22 23.30 2.94 -16.10
N PHE A 23 24.19 2.62 -15.18
CA PHE A 23 23.90 1.89 -13.95
C PHE A 23 24.39 2.68 -12.75
N GLY A 24 23.67 2.56 -11.65
CA GLY A 24 23.99 3.25 -10.42
C GLY A 24 23.22 2.72 -9.24
N SER A 25 23.37 3.41 -8.11
CA SER A 25 22.69 3.10 -6.86
C SER A 25 21.96 4.31 -6.31
N CYS A 26 20.75 4.13 -5.79
CA CYS A 26 20.02 5.22 -5.16
C CYS A 26 20.73 5.66 -3.87
N LYS A 27 21.17 6.92 -3.81
CA LYS A 27 21.83 7.49 -2.63
C LYS A 27 20.82 7.78 -1.53
N TRP A 28 19.71 8.40 -1.90
CA TRP A 28 18.57 8.67 -1.04
C TRP A 28 17.38 9.08 -1.89
N PHE A 29 16.17 8.82 -1.39
CA PHE A 29 14.94 9.24 -2.02
C PHE A 29 13.98 9.80 -0.99
N ASN A 30 13.57 11.06 -1.17
CA ASN A 30 12.54 11.65 -0.33
C ASN A 30 11.17 11.27 -0.87
N VAL A 31 10.58 10.26 -0.23
CA VAL A 31 9.32 9.68 -0.67
C VAL A 31 8.16 10.68 -0.61
N SER A 32 8.13 11.55 0.41
CA SER A 32 7.09 12.57 0.58
C SER A 32 7.14 13.65 -0.49
N LYS A 33 8.35 14.03 -0.93
CA LYS A 33 8.54 15.06 -1.96
C LYS A 33 8.65 14.48 -3.39
N GLY A 34 8.85 13.18 -3.52
CA GLY A 34 8.90 12.49 -4.82
C GLY A 34 10.18 12.76 -5.61
N TYR A 35 11.30 13.03 -4.95
CA TYR A 35 12.60 13.21 -5.62
C TYR A 35 13.74 12.64 -4.78
N GLY A 36 14.86 12.36 -5.44
CA GLY A 36 16.06 11.84 -4.80
C GLY A 36 17.29 12.04 -5.65
N PHE A 37 18.35 11.33 -5.27
CA PHE A 37 19.59 11.27 -6.03
C PHE A 37 20.06 9.82 -6.20
N VAL A 38 20.67 9.56 -7.34
CA VAL A 38 21.32 8.30 -7.70
C VAL A 38 22.80 8.59 -7.91
N ILE A 39 23.67 7.73 -7.42
CA ILE A 39 25.11 7.78 -7.69
C ILE A 39 25.37 6.89 -8.89
N ASP A 40 26.03 7.46 -9.88
CA ASP A 40 26.48 6.73 -11.06
C ASP A 40 27.69 5.83 -10.77
N ASP A 41 27.67 4.59 -11.26
CA ASP A 41 28.73 3.62 -10.95
C ASP A 41 30.08 3.99 -11.61
N ILE A 42 30.06 4.71 -12.74
CA ILE A 42 31.25 5.07 -13.53
C ILE A 42 31.80 6.43 -13.09
N THR A 43 30.96 7.46 -13.17
CA THR A 43 31.37 8.85 -12.89
C THR A 43 31.37 9.18 -11.40
N LYS A 44 30.65 8.39 -10.58
CA LYS A 44 30.43 8.64 -9.15
C LYS A 44 29.81 10.01 -8.85
N GLU A 45 29.17 10.60 -9.83
CA GLU A 45 28.47 11.87 -9.70
C GLU A 45 27.04 11.66 -9.21
N ASP A 46 26.54 12.62 -8.44
CA ASP A 46 25.16 12.63 -7.95
C ASP A 46 24.23 13.10 -9.08
N LEU A 47 23.36 12.19 -9.54
CA LEU A 47 22.34 12.45 -10.55
C LEU A 47 20.98 12.68 -9.90
N PHE A 48 20.30 13.74 -10.32
CA PHE A 48 18.96 14.03 -9.82
C PHE A 48 17.93 13.03 -10.39
N VAL A 49 17.02 12.54 -9.55
CA VAL A 49 15.91 11.68 -10.00
C VAL A 49 14.57 12.20 -9.48
N HIS A 50 13.57 12.25 -10.35
CA HIS A 50 12.19 12.59 -10.01
C HIS A 50 11.29 11.35 -10.09
N GLN A 51 10.24 11.30 -9.26
CA GLN A 51 9.26 10.21 -9.26
C GLN A 51 8.59 9.99 -10.63
N SER A 52 8.46 11.03 -11.46
CA SER A 52 7.86 10.90 -12.80
C SER A 52 8.74 10.12 -13.77
N ASN A 53 10.04 10.04 -13.48
CA ASN A 53 11.02 9.36 -14.33
C ASN A 53 11.22 7.89 -13.94
N LEU A 54 10.58 7.44 -12.86
CA LEU A 54 10.64 6.06 -12.40
C LEU A 54 9.65 5.19 -13.19
N ASN A 55 10.15 4.16 -13.84
CA ASN A 55 9.35 3.20 -14.59
C ASN A 55 8.75 2.15 -13.65
N MET A 56 7.76 2.57 -12.85
CA MET A 56 7.03 1.71 -11.93
C MET A 56 5.55 2.09 -11.91
N GLN A 57 4.69 1.08 -11.76
CA GLN A 57 3.26 1.28 -11.62
C GLN A 57 2.88 1.66 -10.18
N GLY A 58 1.84 2.48 -10.03
CA GLY A 58 1.38 2.92 -8.71
C GLY A 58 2.26 3.99 -8.09
N PHE A 59 2.67 3.78 -6.83
CA PHE A 59 3.41 4.77 -6.06
C PHE A 59 4.91 4.69 -6.32
N ARG A 60 5.44 5.69 -7.03
CA ARG A 60 6.80 5.72 -7.55
C ARG A 60 7.81 6.21 -6.51
N SER A 61 8.68 5.32 -6.06
CA SER A 61 9.77 5.61 -5.12
C SER A 61 10.95 4.69 -5.35
N LEU A 62 12.07 4.97 -4.69
CA LEU A 62 13.28 4.14 -4.67
C LEU A 62 13.65 3.80 -3.23
N ASP A 63 14.22 2.62 -3.00
CA ASP A 63 14.87 2.27 -1.73
C ASP A 63 16.30 2.81 -1.69
N GLU A 64 16.81 3.09 -0.49
CA GLU A 64 18.20 3.52 -0.33
C GLU A 64 19.15 2.35 -0.66
N GLY A 65 20.18 2.62 -1.46
CA GLY A 65 21.10 1.61 -1.98
C GLY A 65 20.53 0.72 -3.09
N GLU A 66 19.32 1.00 -3.59
CA GLU A 66 18.72 0.23 -4.67
C GLU A 66 19.51 0.38 -5.98
N ARG A 67 19.87 -0.75 -6.60
CA ARG A 67 20.55 -0.77 -7.91
C ARG A 67 19.55 -0.52 -9.02
N VAL A 68 19.86 0.46 -9.85
CA VAL A 68 18.96 0.95 -10.90
C VAL A 68 19.72 1.13 -12.21
N SER A 69 18.97 1.02 -13.31
CA SER A 69 19.44 1.38 -14.64
C SER A 69 18.63 2.56 -15.17
N TYR A 70 19.30 3.49 -15.84
CA TYR A 70 18.71 4.76 -16.26
C TYR A 70 19.42 5.34 -17.47
N TYR A 71 18.87 6.42 -18.00
CA TYR A 71 19.52 7.25 -19.01
C TYR A 71 19.77 8.64 -18.43
N ILE A 72 20.81 9.32 -18.91
CA ILE A 72 21.20 10.65 -18.43
C ILE A 72 20.71 11.70 -19.43
N GLN A 73 20.01 12.71 -18.93
CA GLN A 73 19.59 13.87 -19.70
C GLN A 73 20.02 15.16 -18.99
N GLU A 74 20.29 16.21 -19.77
CA GLU A 74 20.49 17.54 -19.23
C GLU A 74 19.16 18.17 -18.82
N ARG A 75 19.12 18.74 -17.63
CA ARG A 75 17.90 19.35 -17.11
C ARG A 75 17.61 20.68 -17.81
N SER A 76 16.36 20.90 -18.19
CA SER A 76 15.91 22.11 -18.91
C SER A 76 16.24 23.45 -18.24
N ASN A 77 16.44 23.45 -16.91
CA ASN A 77 16.74 24.65 -16.13
C ASN A 77 18.25 24.90 -15.91
N GLY A 78 19.14 24.15 -16.57
CA GLY A 78 20.60 24.30 -16.42
C GLY A 78 21.15 23.89 -15.05
N LYS A 79 20.34 23.22 -14.21
CA LYS A 79 20.68 22.83 -12.83
C LYS A 79 21.35 21.45 -12.73
N GLY A 80 22.10 21.05 -13.75
CA GLY A 80 22.82 19.77 -13.80
C GLY A 80 22.09 18.66 -14.57
N ARG A 81 22.54 17.42 -14.35
CA ARG A 81 22.08 16.21 -15.04
C ARG A 81 21.00 15.49 -14.25
N GLU A 82 20.06 14.88 -14.94
CA GLU A 82 19.00 14.08 -14.35
C GLU A 82 18.90 12.68 -14.97
N ALA A 83 18.47 11.72 -14.15
CA ALA A 83 18.19 10.37 -14.58
C ALA A 83 16.73 10.26 -15.08
N TYR A 84 16.55 9.73 -16.29
CA TYR A 84 15.25 9.45 -16.89
C TYR A 84 15.07 7.97 -17.24
N ALA A 85 13.80 7.54 -17.34
CA ALA A 85 13.38 6.15 -17.57
C ALA A 85 14.09 5.14 -16.64
N VAL A 86 14.14 5.48 -15.34
CA VAL A 86 14.80 4.69 -14.30
C VAL A 86 14.04 3.38 -14.07
N SER A 87 14.72 2.25 -14.14
CA SER A 87 14.17 0.90 -13.91
C SER A 87 15.17 0.05 -13.13
N GLY A 88 14.83 -1.21 -12.82
CA GLY A 88 15.75 -2.10 -12.11
C GLY A 88 17.02 -2.39 -12.90
N GLU A 89 18.05 -2.89 -12.21
CA GLU A 89 19.34 -3.27 -12.80
C GLU A 89 19.20 -4.34 -13.89
N PHE A 90 18.32 -5.33 -13.70
CA PHE A 90 18.12 -6.44 -14.62
C PHE A 90 16.83 -6.29 -15.44
N GLU A 91 16.85 -6.81 -16.67
CA GLU A 91 15.69 -6.82 -17.55
C GLU A 91 14.53 -7.60 -16.91
N GLY A 92 13.37 -6.95 -16.75
CA GLY A 92 12.22 -7.52 -16.06
C GLY A 92 12.21 -7.37 -14.53
N GLN A 93 13.31 -6.94 -13.91
CA GLN A 93 13.32 -6.57 -12.50
C GLN A 93 12.72 -5.17 -12.32
N GLY A 94 11.52 -5.11 -11.73
CA GLY A 94 10.90 -3.85 -11.33
C GLY A 94 11.69 -3.15 -10.22
N LEU A 95 11.42 -1.86 -10.02
CA LEU A 95 11.92 -1.12 -8.87
C LEU A 95 11.27 -1.67 -7.59
N LYS A 96 12.07 -1.85 -6.52
CA LYS A 96 11.62 -2.27 -5.19
C LYS A 96 10.81 -1.16 -4.53
N GLY A 97 11.31 0.08 -4.64
CA GLY A 97 10.72 1.25 -4.02
C GLY A 97 10.87 1.28 -2.50
N SER A 98 10.52 2.42 -1.90
CA SER A 98 10.68 2.62 -0.47
C SER A 98 9.66 1.80 0.34
N ARG A 99 10.12 1.28 1.49
CA ARG A 99 9.25 0.62 2.49
C ARG A 99 8.26 1.59 3.14
N ILE A 100 8.52 2.89 3.05
CA ILE A 100 7.73 3.94 3.69
C ILE A 100 6.85 4.60 2.63
N HIS A 101 5.55 4.25 2.61
CA HIS A 101 4.57 4.95 1.80
C HIS A 101 4.06 6.20 2.56
N PRO A 102 4.41 7.44 2.13
CA PRO A 102 4.15 8.68 2.88
C PRO A 102 2.65 8.98 2.95
N LEU A 103 1.90 8.52 1.94
CA LEU A 103 0.44 8.50 1.98
C LEU A 103 0.00 7.29 2.79
N GLY A 104 0.13 7.42 4.10
CA GLY A 104 -0.18 6.38 5.08
C GLY A 104 -1.49 5.66 4.74
N ARG A 105 -1.45 4.33 4.82
CA ARG A 105 -2.61 3.41 4.89
C ARG A 105 -3.95 4.02 4.43
N LYS A 106 -4.07 4.34 3.16
CA LYS A 106 -5.36 4.25 2.49
C LYS A 106 -5.21 3.18 1.43
N LYS A 107 -5.11 1.92 1.91
CA LYS A 107 -5.86 0.87 1.23
C LYS A 107 -7.21 1.51 0.94
N ALA A 108 -7.66 1.45 -0.30
CA ALA A 108 -9.07 1.59 -0.58
C ALA A 108 -9.79 0.46 0.19
N VAL A 109 -9.97 0.64 1.50
CA VAL A 109 -10.90 -0.15 2.29
C VAL A 109 -12.22 0.33 1.75
N SER A 110 -12.88 -0.53 0.97
CA SER A 110 -14.21 -0.29 0.46
C SER A 110 -15.06 0.27 1.61
N LEU A 111 -15.35 1.57 1.53
CA LEU A 111 -16.00 2.28 2.62
C LEU A 111 -17.44 1.77 2.65
N ARG A 112 -17.74 0.89 3.61
CA ARG A 112 -19.11 0.46 3.86
C ARG A 112 -19.92 1.66 4.27
N CYS A 113 -21.15 1.75 3.78
CA CYS A 113 -22.06 2.80 4.24
C CYS A 113 -22.28 2.66 5.75
N PHE A 114 -21.99 3.72 6.52
CA PHE A 114 -22.10 3.71 8.01
C PHE A 114 -23.52 3.50 8.53
N ARG A 115 -24.53 3.51 7.66
CA ARG A 115 -25.94 3.27 8.04
C ARG A 115 -26.42 1.87 7.66
N CYS A 116 -26.11 1.34 6.47
CA CYS A 116 -26.61 0.03 6.03
C CYS A 116 -25.58 -1.09 6.02
N GLY A 117 -24.30 -0.81 6.30
CA GLY A 117 -23.23 -1.80 6.33
C GLY A 117 -22.88 -2.45 4.98
N LYS A 118 -23.62 -2.15 3.90
CA LYS A 118 -23.32 -2.66 2.56
C LYS A 118 -22.05 -2.00 2.03
N PHE A 119 -21.21 -2.81 1.38
CA PHE A 119 -20.08 -2.34 0.58
C PHE A 119 -20.65 -1.68 -0.68
N ALA A 120 -20.74 -0.35 -0.70
CA ALA A 120 -21.43 0.30 -1.81
C ALA A 120 -21.07 1.78 -1.98
N THR A 121 -21.28 2.21 -3.23
CA THR A 121 -21.13 3.50 -3.93
C THR A 121 -21.75 4.74 -3.29
N HIS A 122 -22.14 4.71 -2.01
CA HIS A 122 -22.80 5.82 -1.33
C HIS A 122 -22.35 5.96 0.14
N LYS A 123 -22.39 7.20 0.66
CA LYS A 123 -22.12 7.51 2.06
C LYS A 123 -23.41 7.43 2.88
N ALA A 124 -23.31 7.32 4.21
CA ALA A 124 -24.45 7.24 5.13
C ALA A 124 -25.53 8.32 4.95
N LYS A 125 -25.12 9.51 4.50
CA LYS A 125 -26.02 10.63 4.19
C LYS A 125 -26.93 10.38 2.97
N SER A 126 -26.55 9.47 2.09
CA SER A 126 -27.23 9.15 0.83
C SER A 126 -27.61 7.67 0.77
N CYS A 127 -27.81 7.03 1.92
CA CYS A 127 -28.18 5.63 1.97
C CYS A 127 -29.67 5.45 1.64
N PRO A 128 -30.04 4.67 0.63
CA PRO A 128 -31.45 4.42 0.29
C PRO A 128 -32.16 3.49 1.30
N ASN A 129 -31.43 2.89 2.24
CA ASN A 129 -31.97 1.94 3.24
C ASN A 129 -31.92 2.54 4.67
N VAL A 130 -32.72 3.60 4.90
CA VAL A 130 -32.81 4.39 6.16
C VAL A 130 -33.84 3.81 7.13
N LYS A 131 -33.91 2.49 7.32
CA LYS A 131 -35.00 1.92 8.14
C LYS A 131 -34.71 1.79 9.63
N THR A 132 -33.47 1.99 10.08
CA THR A 132 -33.17 2.02 11.52
C THR A 132 -32.04 3.01 11.82
N ASP A 133 -32.32 4.04 12.61
CA ASP A 133 -31.31 4.99 13.11
C ASP A 133 -30.48 4.43 14.28
N ALA A 134 -30.75 3.18 14.68
CA ALA A 134 -30.01 2.48 15.71
C ALA A 134 -28.54 2.27 15.28
N LYS A 135 -27.60 2.75 16.10
CA LYS A 135 -26.16 2.56 15.89
C LYS A 135 -25.77 1.13 16.24
N VAL A 136 -25.83 0.26 15.23
CA VAL A 136 -25.37 -1.14 15.36
C VAL A 136 -23.85 -1.26 15.29
N CYS A 137 -23.31 -2.27 15.96
CA CYS A 137 -21.95 -2.75 15.80
C CYS A 137 -21.72 -3.25 14.37
N TYR A 138 -20.77 -2.67 13.64
CA TYR A 138 -20.41 -3.10 12.28
C TYR A 138 -19.67 -4.46 12.20
N THR A 139 -19.37 -5.06 13.35
CA THR A 139 -18.65 -6.33 13.45
C THR A 139 -19.61 -7.50 13.69
N CYS A 140 -20.60 -7.35 14.58
CA CYS A 140 -21.55 -8.40 14.97
C CYS A 140 -23.04 -8.03 14.80
N GLY A 141 -23.37 -6.78 14.46
CA GLY A 141 -24.76 -6.33 14.25
C GLY A 141 -25.55 -5.98 15.51
N SER A 142 -24.97 -6.12 16.71
CA SER A 142 -25.61 -5.77 17.98
C SER A 142 -25.91 -4.27 18.10
N GLU A 143 -27.04 -3.92 18.72
CA GLU A 143 -27.42 -2.52 19.02
C GLU A 143 -26.83 -2.00 20.35
N GLU A 144 -26.27 -2.89 21.19
CA GLU A 144 -25.79 -2.56 22.54
C GLU A 144 -24.43 -1.85 22.56
N HIS A 145 -23.63 -1.99 21.50
CA HIS A 145 -22.28 -1.45 21.47
C HIS A 145 -21.83 -1.08 20.05
N VAL A 146 -20.81 -0.22 19.97
CA VAL A 146 -20.15 0.14 18.71
C VAL A 146 -18.96 -0.81 18.47
N SER A 147 -18.54 -0.99 17.22
CA SER A 147 -17.43 -1.89 16.84
C SER A 147 -16.14 -1.72 17.64
N SER A 148 -15.86 -0.54 18.20
CA SER A 148 -14.70 -0.29 19.04
C SER A 148 -14.75 -1.04 20.38
N ILE A 149 -15.95 -1.32 20.90
CA ILE A 149 -16.20 -1.95 22.21
C ILE A 149 -16.79 -3.36 21.99
N CYS A 150 -16.74 -3.88 20.76
CA CYS A 150 -17.35 -5.16 20.44
C CYS A 150 -16.56 -6.33 21.07
N PRO A 151 -17.18 -7.13 21.95
CA PRO A 151 -16.52 -8.26 22.61
C PRO A 151 -16.02 -9.29 21.59
N GLU A 152 -16.74 -9.45 20.47
CA GLU A 152 -16.39 -10.39 19.39
C GLU A 152 -15.28 -9.89 18.45
N ARG A 153 -14.80 -8.64 18.61
CA ARG A 153 -13.80 -8.07 17.69
C ARG A 153 -12.44 -8.75 17.79
N ARG A 154 -12.09 -9.27 18.97
CA ARG A 154 -10.83 -10.00 19.19
C ARG A 154 -10.88 -11.39 18.56
N ARG A 155 -11.98 -12.14 18.77
CA ARG A 155 -12.23 -13.47 18.19
C ARG A 155 -12.08 -13.48 16.66
N LYS A 156 -12.63 -12.47 15.98
CA LYS A 156 -12.58 -12.38 14.50
C LYS A 156 -11.19 -12.07 13.93
N HIS A 157 -10.37 -11.29 14.63
CA HIS A 157 -9.05 -10.88 14.13
C HIS A 157 -7.89 -11.73 14.68
N ARG A 158 -8.15 -12.50 15.73
CA ARG A 158 -7.12 -13.29 16.41
C ARG A 158 -7.69 -14.58 17.00
N PRO A 159 -8.25 -15.46 16.14
CA PRO A 159 -8.98 -16.64 16.58
C PRO A 159 -8.10 -17.59 17.38
N GLU A 160 -6.84 -17.79 16.99
CA GLU A 160 -5.92 -18.71 17.67
C GLU A 160 -5.57 -18.27 19.11
N GLN A 161 -5.36 -16.97 19.35
CA GLN A 161 -5.05 -16.51 20.70
C GLN A 161 -6.27 -16.55 21.61
N VAL A 162 -7.46 -16.23 21.08
CA VAL A 162 -8.67 -16.31 21.88
C VAL A 162 -9.03 -17.75 22.20
N ALA A 163 -8.86 -18.68 21.26
CA ALA A 163 -9.06 -20.11 21.52
C ALA A 163 -8.09 -20.63 22.59
N ALA A 164 -6.83 -20.16 22.61
CA ALA A 164 -5.87 -20.52 23.65
C ALA A 164 -6.28 -19.96 25.02
N GLU A 165 -6.63 -18.67 25.12
CA GLU A 165 -7.07 -18.03 26.36
C GLU A 165 -8.37 -18.67 26.91
N GLU A 166 -9.31 -19.05 26.02
CA GLU A 166 -10.55 -19.74 26.39
C GLU A 166 -10.30 -21.18 26.85
N ALA A 167 -9.41 -21.92 26.19
CA ALA A 167 -9.02 -23.26 26.61
C ALA A 167 -8.29 -23.25 27.97
N GLU A 168 -7.44 -22.26 28.22
CA GLU A 168 -6.79 -22.07 29.52
C GLU A 168 -7.81 -21.74 30.62
N ALA A 169 -8.78 -20.86 30.32
CA ALA A 169 -9.85 -20.51 31.26
C ALA A 169 -10.80 -21.68 31.55
N GLU A 170 -11.08 -22.52 30.55
CA GLU A 170 -11.87 -23.75 30.71
C GLU A 170 -11.13 -24.80 31.54
N ALA A 171 -9.84 -25.02 31.27
CA ALA A 171 -8.99 -25.91 32.06
C ALA A 171 -8.88 -25.44 33.52
N ALA A 172 -8.77 -24.14 33.76
CA ALA A 172 -8.75 -23.57 35.11
C ALA A 172 -10.08 -23.76 35.85
N ARG A 173 -11.22 -23.67 35.15
CA ARG A 173 -12.56 -23.93 35.73
C ARG A 173 -12.74 -25.41 36.07
N ALA A 174 -12.34 -26.31 35.16
CA ALA A 174 -12.39 -27.76 35.40
C ALA A 174 -11.53 -28.16 36.62
N ALA A 175 -10.33 -27.59 36.76
CA ALA A 175 -9.46 -27.84 37.92
C ALA A 175 -10.04 -27.32 39.25
N ALA A 176 -10.85 -26.25 39.21
CA ALA A 176 -11.52 -25.72 40.40
C ALA A 176 -12.72 -26.58 40.84
N GLU A 177 -13.42 -27.21 39.90
CA GLU A 177 -14.58 -28.07 40.17
C GLU A 177 -14.18 -29.42 40.78
N GLU A 178 -13.07 -30.00 40.35
CA GLU A 178 -12.53 -31.25 40.93
C GLU A 178 -12.08 -31.05 42.39
N ARG A 179 -11.58 -29.85 42.75
CA ARG A 179 -11.16 -29.53 44.12
C ARG A 179 -12.32 -29.32 45.10
N GLY A 180 -13.55 -29.22 44.61
CA GLY A 180 -14.76 -29.04 45.42
C GLY A 180 -15.46 -30.35 45.82
N LYS A 181 -14.98 -31.51 45.37
CA LYS A 181 -15.60 -32.82 45.66
C LYS A 181 -14.95 -33.60 46.82
N ASP A 182 -13.81 -33.15 47.32
CA ASP A 182 -13.06 -33.84 48.39
C ASP A 182 -13.49 -33.42 49.83
N GLU A 183 -14.43 -32.48 49.98
CA GLU A 183 -14.86 -31.95 51.30
C GLU A 183 -16.21 -32.52 51.81
N GLU A 184 -16.86 -33.45 51.10
CA GLU A 184 -18.18 -34.03 51.45
C GLU A 184 -18.13 -35.55 51.68
N GLU A 185 -17.03 -36.08 52.24
CA GLU A 185 -16.89 -37.52 52.56
C GLU A 185 -16.30 -37.81 53.96
N ASP A 186 -16.32 -36.83 54.89
CA ASP A 186 -15.82 -37.00 56.27
C ASP A 186 -16.86 -36.51 57.32
N SER A 187 -18.13 -36.83 57.10
CA SER A 187 -19.18 -36.70 58.12
C SER A 187 -20.11 -37.90 58.14
N ASP A 188 -19.64 -39.01 58.71
CA ASP A 188 -20.50 -40.03 59.36
C ASP A 188 -19.82 -40.58 60.63
#